data_AF-A0A3R6JW70-F1
#
_entry.id   AF-A0A3R6JW70-F1
#
_cell.length_a   1.000
_cell.length_b   1.000
_cell.length_c   1.000
_cell.angle_alpha   90.00
_cell.angle_beta   90.00
_cell.angle_gamma   90.00
#
_symmetry.space_group_name_H-M   'P 1'
#
loop_
_entity.id
_entity.type
_entity.pdbx_description
1 polymer ?
#
loop_
_entity_poly.entity_id
_entity_poly.type
_entity_poly.pdbx_seq_one_letter_code
_entity_poly.pdbx_strand_id
1 'polypeptide(L)'
;MNRRHYIVFILISIVSIVVYFPTFGNDFQYFWDDQWQVMNDYTSGGLGWQNLSDIFTRFDHGQYSPVNQLMYTLLYSAFAYLPAPYHCMSLLFHILNACLIYFIITKLLQKNRINENINVYVIAIATSLLFAIHPINVETVAWISASKIPTCTFFLLLGLYTYILYINSDRAKYFFLTILFFVLSFGCKEQVVIFPLNLLLIDWFLHRDLRSEQVWGEKILFFVLSICMGIVTMMAQGLSSGTSDYPFWQRLLLSCYAIFEYITKTLLPIHLNFFYPYPMRAGDSVPLRFWFFPFLLVAASCLVVIYRKNRLVVFALLLFLINLFLFLNIIPLGRDAMIADRYLYLSEVGLFLILSYLLNLLYLSWKSSKVKRYLFCSLVPIYLLYLGGYTYYYTSLWKESDITKQYMKGIIKEELEKAREKAAKVKALEEAGEVKTEDVAVDAETTMEEAKTAEE
;
A
#
# COMPACT_ATOMS: atom_id res chain seq x y z
N MET A 1 16.89 12.83 22.75
CA MET A 1 16.79 11.58 21.97
C MET A 1 18.16 10.91 21.98
N ASN A 2 18.27 9.59 22.14
CA ASN A 2 19.56 8.89 22.19
C ASN A 2 20.33 9.01 20.85
N ARG A 3 21.67 9.13 20.84
CA ARG A 3 22.55 9.26 19.65
C ARG A 3 22.22 8.23 18.56
N ARG A 4 21.84 7.02 18.97
CA ARG A 4 21.43 5.93 18.06
C ARG A 4 20.25 6.28 17.16
N HIS A 5 19.24 6.99 17.69
CA HIS A 5 18.05 7.33 16.89
C HIS A 5 18.37 8.35 15.79
N TYR A 6 19.28 9.30 16.05
CA TYR A 6 19.73 10.23 15.02
C TYR A 6 20.46 9.54 13.87
N ILE A 7 21.32 8.56 14.19
CA ILE A 7 22.02 7.78 13.16
C ILE A 7 21.03 7.04 12.27
N VAL A 8 20.01 6.40 12.87
CA VAL A 8 18.98 5.68 12.11
C VAL A 8 18.17 6.63 11.24
N PHE A 9 17.78 7.79 11.77
CA PHE A 9 17.06 8.81 11.01
C PHE A 9 17.85 9.29 9.79
N ILE A 10 19.14 9.61 9.99
CA ILE A 10 20.04 10.03 8.91
C ILE A 10 20.21 8.91 7.88
N LEU A 11 20.40 7.67 8.33
CA LEU A 11 20.56 6.52 7.45
C LEU A 11 19.33 6.31 6.55
N ILE A 12 18.13 6.26 7.15
CA ILE A 12 16.87 6.10 6.40
C ILE A 12 16.71 7.25 5.40
N SER A 13 16.93 8.48 5.85
CA SER A 13 16.78 9.67 5.00
C SER A 13 17.73 9.64 3.80
N ILE A 14 19.02 9.37 4.03
CA ILE A 14 20.02 9.32 2.95
C ILE A 14 19.70 8.21 1.97
N VAL A 15 19.41 6.99 2.46
CA VAL A 15 19.14 5.86 1.59
C VAL A 15 17.89 6.09 0.76
N SER A 16 16.79 6.59 1.36
CA SER A 16 15.58 6.96 0.63
C SER A 16 15.84 8.03 -0.44
N ILE A 17 16.60 9.09 -0.12
CA ILE A 17 16.93 10.13 -1.10
C ILE A 17 17.72 9.56 -2.27
N VAL A 18 18.66 8.64 -2.02
CA VAL A 18 19.45 8.02 -3.08
C VAL A 18 18.59 7.16 -4.00
N VAL A 19 17.75 6.26 -3.44
CA VAL A 19 16.94 5.35 -4.27
C VAL A 19 15.81 6.05 -5.01
N TYR A 20 15.26 7.14 -4.45
CA TYR A 20 14.22 7.94 -5.08
C TYR A 20 14.76 9.17 -5.81
N PHE A 21 16.07 9.34 -5.94
CA PHE A 21 16.67 10.51 -6.61
C PHE A 21 16.05 10.86 -7.98
N PRO A 22 15.65 9.87 -8.82
CA PRO A 22 15.02 10.18 -10.10
C PRO A 22 13.72 10.99 -9.99
N THR A 23 12.99 10.95 -8.86
CA THR A 23 11.73 11.73 -8.70
C THR A 23 11.93 13.23 -8.89
N PHE A 24 13.13 13.76 -8.62
CA PHE A 24 13.40 15.19 -8.80
C PHE A 24 13.46 15.62 -10.27
N GLY A 25 13.63 14.67 -11.19
CA GLY A 25 13.60 14.90 -12.64
C GLY A 25 12.29 14.46 -13.31
N ASN A 26 11.29 14.05 -12.53
CA ASN A 26 9.97 13.68 -13.03
C ASN A 26 9.09 14.92 -13.20
N ASP A 27 8.20 14.87 -14.17
CA ASP A 27 7.14 15.85 -14.43
C ASP A 27 5.79 15.32 -13.91
N PHE A 28 4.77 16.18 -13.94
CA PHE A 28 3.41 15.76 -13.68
C PHE A 28 2.90 14.78 -14.73
N GLN A 29 1.98 13.93 -14.30
CA GLN A 29 1.29 12.97 -15.16
C GLN A 29 0.05 13.61 -15.81
N TYR A 30 0.27 14.54 -16.76
CA TYR A 30 -0.77 15.39 -17.38
C TYR A 30 -1.92 14.67 -18.08
N PHE A 31 -1.74 13.41 -18.49
CA PHE A 31 -2.78 12.64 -19.18
C PHE A 31 -3.23 11.42 -18.37
N TRP A 32 -3.19 11.53 -17.05
CA TRP A 32 -3.62 10.48 -16.14
C TRP A 32 -4.53 11.06 -15.06
N ASP A 33 -4.03 11.41 -13.87
CA ASP A 33 -4.84 12.05 -12.82
C ASP A 33 -4.32 13.41 -12.34
N ASP A 34 -3.06 13.78 -12.59
CA ASP A 34 -2.48 14.99 -12.00
C ASP A 34 -3.19 16.26 -12.49
N GLN A 35 -3.69 16.26 -13.72
CA GLN A 35 -4.38 17.39 -14.34
C GLN A 35 -5.71 17.75 -13.67
N TRP A 36 -6.40 16.81 -13.02
CA TRP A 36 -7.67 17.08 -12.34
C TRP A 36 -7.53 16.97 -10.81
N GLN A 37 -6.59 16.19 -10.29
CA GLN A 37 -6.40 16.03 -8.85
C GLN A 37 -5.50 17.12 -8.24
N VAL A 38 -4.48 17.58 -8.98
CA VAL A 38 -3.47 18.55 -8.51
C VAL A 38 -3.71 19.92 -9.14
N MET A 39 -4.02 19.96 -10.44
CA MET A 39 -4.20 21.20 -11.21
C MET A 39 -5.68 21.57 -11.34
N ASN A 40 -6.35 21.77 -10.21
CA ASN A 40 -7.80 22.01 -10.15
C ASN A 40 -8.17 23.43 -9.72
N ASP A 41 -9.47 23.66 -9.60
CA ASP A 41 -10.04 24.94 -9.21
C ASP A 41 -9.66 25.36 -7.78
N TYR A 42 -9.35 24.40 -6.90
CA TYR A 42 -8.91 24.68 -5.53
C TYR A 42 -7.48 25.19 -5.47
N THR A 43 -6.61 24.73 -6.36
CA THR A 43 -5.18 25.05 -6.30
C THR A 43 -4.85 26.34 -7.06
N SER A 44 -5.48 26.56 -8.22
CA SER A 44 -5.20 27.71 -9.10
C SER A 44 -5.47 29.09 -8.48
N GLY A 45 -6.34 29.20 -7.48
CA GLY A 45 -6.62 30.45 -6.75
C GLY A 45 -5.74 30.68 -5.50
N GLY A 46 -4.79 29.78 -5.22
CA GLY A 46 -3.89 29.87 -4.06
C GLY A 46 -4.63 29.93 -2.71
N LEU A 47 -4.05 30.62 -1.73
CA LEU A 47 -4.61 30.74 -0.37
C LEU A 47 -5.78 31.75 -0.23
N GLY A 48 -6.50 32.03 -1.32
CA GLY A 48 -7.69 32.88 -1.27
C GLY A 48 -8.78 32.29 -0.36
N TRP A 49 -9.55 33.14 0.32
CA TRP A 49 -10.62 32.69 1.22
C TRP A 49 -11.66 31.79 0.52
N GLN A 50 -12.01 32.12 -0.72
CA GLN A 50 -12.93 31.33 -1.52
C GLN A 50 -12.39 29.92 -1.78
N ASN A 51 -11.13 29.80 -2.21
CA ASN A 51 -10.46 28.51 -2.42
C ASN A 51 -10.38 27.69 -1.13
N LEU A 52 -9.99 28.32 -0.02
CA LEU A 52 -9.96 27.65 1.27
C LEU A 52 -11.35 27.15 1.68
N SER A 53 -12.39 27.97 1.52
CA SER A 53 -13.78 27.56 1.78
C SER A 53 -14.17 26.38 0.90
N ASP A 54 -13.88 26.44 -0.39
CA ASP A 54 -14.26 25.42 -1.36
C ASP A 54 -13.55 24.08 -1.07
N ILE A 55 -12.27 24.10 -0.65
CA ILE A 55 -11.52 22.91 -0.22
C ILE A 55 -12.27 22.13 0.87
N PHE A 56 -12.87 22.82 1.84
CA PHE A 56 -13.52 22.17 2.98
C PHE A 56 -15.01 21.87 2.76
N THR A 57 -15.65 22.47 1.75
CA THR A 57 -17.11 22.42 1.57
C THR A 57 -17.57 21.73 0.29
N ARG A 58 -16.72 21.60 -0.73
CA ARG A 58 -17.08 20.97 -2.00
C ARG A 58 -16.47 19.58 -2.16
N PHE A 59 -17.20 18.73 -2.88
CA PHE A 59 -16.69 17.45 -3.39
C PHE A 59 -16.19 17.64 -4.80
N ASP A 60 -15.15 16.90 -5.18
CA ASP A 60 -14.54 16.98 -6.50
C ASP A 60 -14.31 15.58 -7.06
N HIS A 61 -14.81 15.32 -8.27
CA HIS A 61 -14.63 14.04 -8.97
C HIS A 61 -14.89 12.78 -8.10
N GLY A 62 -15.92 12.83 -7.26
CA GLY A 62 -16.27 11.71 -6.38
C GLY A 62 -15.43 11.60 -5.09
N GLN A 63 -14.57 12.58 -4.82
CA GLN A 63 -13.58 12.53 -3.75
C GLN A 63 -13.69 13.72 -2.79
N TYR A 64 -13.26 13.51 -1.55
CA TYR A 64 -13.14 14.53 -0.52
C TYR A 64 -11.80 14.37 0.21
N SER A 65 -10.82 15.21 -0.12
CA SER A 65 -9.46 15.16 0.44
C SER A 65 -8.93 16.55 0.82
N PRO A 66 -9.60 17.29 1.72
CA PRO A 66 -9.33 18.70 2.00
C PRO A 66 -7.89 18.98 2.49
N VAL A 67 -7.33 18.11 3.33
CA VAL A 67 -5.97 18.28 3.87
C VAL A 67 -4.92 18.10 2.77
N ASN A 68 -5.16 17.16 1.86
CA ASN A 68 -4.27 16.97 0.71
C ASN A 68 -4.41 18.11 -0.32
N GLN A 69 -5.63 18.61 -0.56
CA GLN A 69 -5.84 19.78 -1.42
C GLN A 69 -5.20 21.05 -0.83
N LEU A 70 -5.25 21.22 0.49
CA LEU A 70 -4.55 22.31 1.17
C LEU A 70 -3.03 22.21 0.97
N MET A 71 -2.44 21.00 1.01
CA MET A 71 -1.03 20.79 0.69
C MET A 71 -0.71 21.23 -0.74
N TYR A 72 -1.49 20.83 -1.73
CA TYR A 72 -1.28 21.28 -3.11
C TYR A 72 -1.42 22.80 -3.25
N THR A 73 -2.39 23.41 -2.58
CA THR A 73 -2.63 24.85 -2.63
C THR A 73 -1.47 25.64 -2.00
N LEU A 74 -0.90 25.12 -0.90
CA LEU A 74 0.31 25.69 -0.28
C LEU A 74 1.52 25.60 -1.20
N LEU A 75 1.71 24.44 -1.85
CA LEU A 75 2.80 24.25 -2.83
C LEU A 75 2.62 25.17 -4.03
N TYR A 76 1.41 25.28 -4.57
CA TYR A 76 1.09 26.18 -5.67
C TYR A 76 1.35 27.64 -5.30
N SER A 77 0.94 28.06 -4.11
CA SER A 77 1.14 29.46 -3.66
C SER A 77 2.61 29.83 -3.49
N ALA A 78 3.48 28.85 -3.19
CA ALA A 78 4.91 29.06 -3.01
C ALA A 78 5.74 28.84 -4.30
N PHE A 79 5.33 27.91 -5.16
CA PHE A 79 6.15 27.40 -6.27
C PHE A 79 5.39 27.25 -7.59
N ALA A 80 4.12 27.68 -7.66
CA ALA A 80 3.22 27.40 -8.77
C ALA A 80 3.18 25.90 -9.12
N TYR A 81 3.03 25.55 -10.39
CA TYR A 81 3.11 24.16 -10.89
C TYR A 81 4.52 23.79 -11.33
N LEU A 82 5.52 24.01 -10.47
CA LEU A 82 6.84 23.39 -10.65
C LEU A 82 6.79 21.96 -10.10
N PRO A 83 7.08 20.89 -10.88
CA PRO A 83 6.95 19.50 -10.41
C PRO A 83 7.84 19.15 -9.21
N ALA A 84 9.09 19.62 -9.21
CA ALA A 84 10.10 19.22 -8.23
C ALA A 84 9.69 19.45 -6.76
N PRO A 85 9.10 20.61 -6.36
CA PRO A 85 8.52 20.79 -5.02
C PRO A 85 7.46 19.77 -4.60
N TYR A 86 6.61 19.31 -5.53
CA TYR A 86 5.56 18.34 -5.23
C TYR A 86 6.15 16.95 -5.02
N HIS A 87 7.09 16.52 -5.87
CA HIS A 87 7.83 15.28 -5.67
C HIS A 87 8.65 15.31 -4.38
N CYS A 88 9.29 16.45 -4.07
CA CYS A 88 10.04 16.66 -2.83
C CYS A 88 9.14 16.47 -1.60
N MET A 89 7.93 17.06 -1.62
CA MET A 89 6.98 16.91 -0.52
C MET A 89 6.51 15.45 -0.36
N SER A 90 6.20 14.76 -1.47
CA SER A 90 5.84 13.34 -1.45
C SER A 90 6.95 12.47 -0.85
N LEU A 91 8.20 12.66 -1.31
CA LEU A 91 9.37 11.94 -0.80
C LEU A 91 9.64 12.27 0.69
N LEU A 92 9.46 13.53 1.10
CA LEU A 92 9.58 13.93 2.49
C LEU A 92 8.59 13.16 3.37
N PHE A 93 7.32 13.08 2.97
CA PHE A 93 6.33 12.28 3.71
C PHE A 93 6.71 10.81 3.74
N HIS A 94 7.24 10.24 2.65
CA HIS A 94 7.72 8.86 2.64
C HIS A 94 8.86 8.61 3.65
N ILE A 95 9.86 9.50 3.69
CA ILE A 95 10.97 9.42 4.65
C ILE A 95 10.46 9.54 6.09
N LEU A 96 9.56 10.50 6.35
CA LEU A 96 8.95 10.68 7.66
C LEU A 96 8.15 9.44 8.10
N ASN A 97 7.42 8.81 7.17
CA ASN A 97 6.71 7.55 7.41
C ASN A 97 7.67 6.43 7.82
N ALA A 98 8.75 6.23 7.06
CA ALA A 98 9.77 5.22 7.37
C ALA A 98 10.39 5.43 8.77
N CYS A 99 10.66 6.69 9.12
CA CYS A 99 11.17 7.06 10.43
C CYS A 99 10.15 6.81 11.55
N LEU A 100 8.87 7.13 11.33
CA LEU A 100 7.79 6.86 12.29
C LEU A 100 7.58 5.36 12.50
N ILE A 101 7.65 4.55 11.44
CA ILE A 101 7.60 3.08 11.51
C ILE A 101 8.70 2.56 12.44
N TYR A 102 9.94 3.04 12.29
CA TYR A 102 11.05 2.68 13.19
C TYR A 102 10.72 3.01 14.66
N PHE A 103 10.21 4.21 14.96
CA PHE A 103 9.88 4.60 16.32
C PHE A 103 8.71 3.81 16.93
N ILE A 104 7.66 3.58 16.14
CA ILE A 104 6.48 2.82 16.55
C ILE A 104 6.87 1.38 16.86
N ILE A 105 7.57 0.69 15.95
CA ILE A 105 8.00 -0.70 16.14
C ILE A 105 8.93 -0.79 17.35
N THR A 106 9.89 0.13 17.49
CA THR A 106 10.79 0.16 18.65
C THR A 106 10.00 0.24 19.96
N LYS A 107 9.03 1.15 20.06
CA LYS A 107 8.21 1.31 21.28
C LYS A 107 7.31 0.10 21.54
N LEU A 108 6.67 -0.43 20.51
CA LEU A 108 5.78 -1.59 20.61
C LEU A 108 6.55 -2.81 21.12
N LEU A 109 7.69 -3.13 20.51
CA LEU A 109 8.51 -4.28 20.87
C LEU A 109 9.15 -4.13 22.26
N GLN A 110 9.66 -2.94 22.60
CA GLN A 110 10.21 -2.67 23.93
C GLN A 110 9.17 -2.87 25.04
N LYS A 111 7.93 -2.43 24.80
CA LYS A 111 6.85 -2.55 25.79
C LYS A 111 6.34 -3.98 25.94
N ASN A 112 6.24 -4.72 24.84
CA ASN A 112 5.71 -6.09 24.85
C ASN A 112 6.71 -7.13 25.41
N ARG A 113 7.98 -6.75 25.64
CA ARG A 113 9.04 -7.64 26.19
C ARG A 113 9.11 -8.99 25.44
N ILE A 114 8.91 -8.95 24.12
CA ILE A 114 8.89 -10.17 23.30
C ILE A 114 10.28 -10.78 23.30
N ASN A 115 10.42 -11.94 23.93
CA ASN A 115 11.53 -12.90 23.84
C ASN A 115 12.94 -12.29 24.07
N GLU A 116 13.59 -12.60 25.19
CA GLU A 116 14.87 -11.98 25.61
C GLU A 116 16.01 -12.05 24.58
N ASN A 117 15.90 -12.95 23.60
CA ASN A 117 16.92 -13.20 22.60
C ASN A 117 16.83 -12.32 21.32
N ILE A 118 15.78 -11.52 21.11
CA ILE A 118 15.65 -10.71 19.88
C ILE A 118 16.18 -9.29 20.04
N ASN A 119 16.79 -8.75 18.97
CA ASN A 119 17.25 -7.37 18.94
C ASN A 119 16.17 -6.46 18.36
N VAL A 120 15.44 -5.78 19.26
CA VAL A 120 14.35 -4.85 18.91
C VAL A 120 14.78 -3.80 17.89
N TYR A 121 15.98 -3.24 18.05
CA TYR A 121 16.46 -2.18 17.16
C TYR A 121 16.77 -2.71 15.76
N VAL A 122 17.32 -3.93 15.66
CA VAL A 122 17.59 -4.55 14.36
C VAL A 122 16.29 -4.81 13.61
N ILE A 123 15.27 -5.35 14.30
CA ILE A 123 13.96 -5.60 13.68
C ILE A 123 13.31 -4.29 13.24
N ALA A 124 13.33 -3.25 14.08
CA ALA A 124 12.77 -1.96 13.74
C ALA A 124 13.50 -1.29 12.56
N ILE A 125 14.83 -1.31 12.55
CA ILE A 125 15.66 -0.75 11.46
C ILE A 125 15.40 -1.51 10.16
N ALA A 126 15.42 -2.84 10.20
CA ALA A 126 15.18 -3.67 9.01
C ALA A 126 13.78 -3.43 8.44
N THR A 127 12.75 -3.36 9.30
CA THR A 127 11.37 -3.10 8.86
C THR A 127 11.24 -1.73 8.22
N SER A 128 11.82 -0.69 8.83
CA SER A 128 11.80 0.66 8.28
C SER A 128 12.62 0.81 7.00
N LEU A 129 13.76 0.12 6.90
CA LEU A 129 14.62 0.18 5.72
C LEU A 129 13.98 -0.55 4.54
N LEU A 130 13.36 -1.71 4.76
CA LEU A 130 12.61 -2.41 3.73
C LEU A 130 11.52 -1.50 3.17
N PHE A 131 10.67 -0.92 4.02
CA PHE A 131 9.67 0.06 3.61
C PHE A 131 10.25 1.27 2.86
N ALA A 132 11.36 1.84 3.36
CA ALA A 132 12.00 3.03 2.82
C ALA A 132 12.60 2.85 1.41
N ILE A 133 12.87 1.61 0.98
CA ILE A 133 13.53 1.32 -0.29
C ILE A 133 12.73 0.39 -1.19
N HIS A 134 11.54 -0.05 -0.78
CA HIS A 134 10.80 -1.07 -1.52
C HIS A 134 10.22 -0.51 -2.83
N PRO A 135 10.39 -1.19 -3.98
CA PRO A 135 9.95 -0.68 -5.27
C PRO A 135 8.43 -0.56 -5.41
N ILE A 136 7.65 -1.28 -4.60
CA ILE A 136 6.19 -1.17 -4.58
C ILE A 136 5.71 0.21 -4.09
N ASN A 137 6.55 0.94 -3.37
CA ASN A 137 6.22 2.28 -2.89
C ASN A 137 6.44 3.34 -3.96
N VAL A 138 7.07 3.00 -5.08
CA VAL A 138 7.38 3.95 -6.16
C VAL A 138 6.12 4.60 -6.71
N GLU A 139 5.07 3.83 -7.00
CA GLU A 139 3.80 4.41 -7.45
C GLU A 139 3.29 5.47 -6.45
N THR A 140 3.40 5.18 -5.15
CA THR A 140 2.93 6.08 -4.09
C THR A 140 3.79 7.34 -3.94
N VAL A 141 5.10 7.22 -4.17
CA VAL A 141 6.07 8.32 -3.97
C VAL A 141 6.23 9.18 -5.22
N ALA A 142 6.32 8.55 -6.40
CA ALA A 142 6.61 9.19 -7.66
C ALA A 142 5.37 9.82 -8.31
N TRP A 143 4.17 9.26 -8.12
CA TRP A 143 2.95 9.82 -8.71
C TRP A 143 2.33 10.89 -7.81
N ILE A 144 2.23 12.14 -8.28
CA ILE A 144 1.77 13.24 -7.41
C ILE A 144 0.30 13.09 -7.02
N SER A 145 -0.59 12.59 -7.87
CA SER A 145 -1.97 12.28 -7.48
C SER A 145 -2.06 11.23 -6.37
N ALA A 146 -1.08 10.32 -6.30
CA ALA A 146 -0.99 9.34 -5.21
C ALA A 146 -0.44 9.92 -3.89
N SER A 147 0.14 11.13 -3.89
CA SER A 147 0.74 11.75 -2.68
C SER A 147 -0.23 11.97 -1.51
N LYS A 148 -1.55 11.84 -1.74
CA LYS A 148 -2.55 11.71 -0.68
C LYS A 148 -2.28 10.52 0.24
N ILE A 149 -1.72 9.42 -0.26
CA ILE A 149 -1.41 8.19 0.47
C ILE A 149 -0.24 8.37 1.46
N PRO A 150 0.96 8.87 1.09
CA PRO A 150 2.04 9.07 2.04
C PRO A 150 1.70 10.15 3.07
N THR A 151 0.99 11.21 2.68
CA THR A 151 0.52 12.27 3.60
C THR A 151 -0.50 11.74 4.61
N CYS A 152 -1.50 10.99 4.11
CA CYS A 152 -2.47 10.27 4.94
C CYS A 152 -1.77 9.35 5.94
N THR A 153 -0.82 8.55 5.46
CA THR A 153 -0.06 7.59 6.28
C THR A 153 0.76 8.28 7.36
N PHE A 154 1.31 9.46 7.08
CA PHE A 154 2.08 10.23 8.05
C PHE A 154 1.23 10.64 9.25
N PHE A 155 0.05 11.21 9.01
CA PHE A 155 -0.88 11.55 10.08
C PHE A 155 -1.41 10.29 10.78
N LEU A 156 -1.69 9.21 10.05
CA LEU A 156 -2.08 7.93 10.65
C LEU A 156 -1.02 7.42 11.63
N LEU A 157 0.24 7.36 11.20
CA LEU A 157 1.35 6.88 12.03
C LEU A 157 1.62 7.80 13.22
N LEU A 158 1.48 9.13 13.07
CA LEU A 158 1.52 10.06 14.20
C LEU A 158 0.38 9.80 15.20
N GLY A 159 -0.81 9.50 14.70
CA GLY A 159 -1.96 9.06 15.52
C GLY A 159 -1.63 7.81 16.31
N LEU A 160 -1.12 6.76 15.66
CA LEU A 160 -0.72 5.51 16.33
C LEU A 160 0.43 5.74 17.34
N TYR A 161 1.42 6.56 16.98
CA TYR A 161 2.54 6.88 17.87
C TYR A 161 2.09 7.64 19.12
N THR A 162 1.25 8.66 18.96
CA THR A 162 0.69 9.41 20.09
C THR A 162 -0.24 8.55 20.93
N TYR A 163 -0.99 7.63 20.31
CA TYR A 163 -1.80 6.67 21.04
C TYR A 163 -0.94 5.75 21.93
N ILE A 164 0.19 5.26 21.43
CA ILE A 164 1.15 4.50 22.24
C ILE A 164 1.69 5.36 23.40
N LEU A 165 1.94 6.66 23.19
CA LEU A 165 2.33 7.58 24.26
C LEU A 165 1.21 7.80 25.29
N TYR A 166 -0.04 7.87 24.85
CA TYR A 166 -1.21 7.93 25.71
C TYR A 166 -1.27 6.69 26.61
N ILE A 167 -1.24 5.47 26.05
CA ILE A 167 -1.26 4.23 26.86
C ILE A 167 -0.10 4.19 27.87
N ASN A 168 1.06 4.77 27.54
CA ASN A 168 2.24 4.76 28.43
C ASN A 168 2.21 5.77 29.56
N SER A 169 1.47 6.87 29.41
CA SER A 169 1.57 8.01 30.33
C SER A 169 0.23 8.47 30.90
N ASP A 170 -0.87 7.96 30.36
CA ASP A 170 -2.24 8.33 30.67
C ASP A 170 -2.53 9.85 30.58
N ARG A 171 -1.72 10.57 29.80
CA ARG A 171 -1.88 12.02 29.63
C ARG A 171 -2.88 12.31 28.52
N ALA A 172 -4.00 12.96 28.87
CA ALA A 172 -5.07 13.35 27.95
C ALA A 172 -4.57 14.09 26.69
N LYS A 173 -3.50 14.88 26.78
CA LYS A 173 -2.89 15.56 25.62
C LYS A 173 -2.58 14.61 24.46
N TYR A 174 -2.14 13.38 24.76
CA TYR A 174 -1.77 12.42 23.72
C TYR A 174 -3.00 11.81 23.08
N PHE A 175 -4.08 11.61 23.84
CA PHE A 175 -5.36 11.18 23.32
C PHE A 175 -5.96 12.23 22.37
N PHE A 176 -5.94 13.50 22.74
CA PHE A 176 -6.39 14.59 21.85
C PHE A 176 -5.52 14.71 20.58
N LEU A 177 -4.21 14.51 20.69
CA LEU A 177 -3.34 14.44 19.51
C LEU A 177 -3.68 13.25 18.62
N THR A 178 -4.03 12.09 19.19
CA THR A 178 -4.48 10.93 18.41
C THR A 178 -5.76 11.26 17.62
N ILE A 179 -6.73 11.94 18.24
CA ILE A 179 -7.95 12.39 17.55
C ILE A 179 -7.60 13.38 16.43
N LEU A 180 -6.78 14.39 16.73
CA LEU A 180 -6.37 15.40 15.75
C LEU A 180 -5.72 14.74 14.52
N PHE A 181 -4.76 13.85 14.74
CA PHE A 181 -4.06 13.18 13.64
C PHE A 181 -4.95 12.20 12.88
N PHE A 182 -5.91 11.56 13.54
CA PHE A 182 -6.91 10.75 12.85
C PHE A 182 -7.78 11.59 11.90
N VAL A 183 -8.27 12.75 12.36
CA VAL A 183 -9.06 13.68 11.53
C VAL A 183 -8.24 14.23 10.35
N LEU A 184 -6.98 14.62 10.59
CA LEU A 184 -6.08 15.09 9.53
C LEU A 184 -5.78 14.00 8.50
N SER A 185 -5.61 12.75 8.96
CA SER A 185 -5.35 11.60 8.10
C SER A 185 -6.56 11.30 7.21
N PHE A 186 -7.78 11.30 7.76
CA PHE A 186 -9.01 11.16 6.96
C PHE A 186 -9.15 12.29 5.94
N GLY A 187 -8.85 13.53 6.32
CA GLY A 187 -8.86 14.66 5.41
C GLY A 187 -7.87 14.55 4.25
N CYS A 188 -6.94 13.58 4.28
CA CYS A 188 -6.09 13.25 3.14
C CYS A 188 -6.71 12.13 2.28
N LYS A 189 -7.24 11.08 2.91
CA LYS A 189 -7.84 9.93 2.22
C LYS A 189 -8.82 9.16 3.12
N GLU A 190 -9.94 8.76 2.54
CA GLU A 190 -11.05 8.04 3.19
C GLU A 190 -10.66 6.67 3.77
N GLN A 191 -9.61 6.04 3.23
CA GLN A 191 -9.15 4.70 3.62
C GLN A 191 -8.82 4.57 5.13
N VAL A 192 -8.68 5.68 5.85
CA VAL A 192 -8.31 5.73 7.27
C VAL A 192 -9.45 5.30 8.19
N VAL A 193 -10.66 5.05 7.69
CA VAL A 193 -11.80 4.56 8.51
C VAL A 193 -11.48 3.28 9.32
N ILE A 194 -10.45 2.52 8.94
CA ILE A 194 -9.91 1.35 9.67
C ILE A 194 -9.04 1.69 10.89
N PHE A 195 -8.73 2.96 11.13
CA PHE A 195 -7.89 3.43 12.24
C PHE A 195 -8.27 2.85 13.62
N PRO A 196 -9.55 2.84 14.05
CA PRO A 196 -9.93 2.22 15.32
C PRO A 196 -9.55 0.72 15.42
N LEU A 197 -9.54 -0.02 14.31
CA LEU A 197 -9.09 -1.42 14.28
C LEU A 197 -7.58 -1.52 14.55
N ASN A 198 -6.78 -0.59 14.01
CA ASN A 198 -5.36 -0.50 14.33
C ASN A 198 -5.12 -0.16 15.82
N LEU A 199 -5.96 0.69 16.43
CA LEU A 199 -5.88 0.99 17.88
C LEU A 199 -6.18 -0.25 18.73
N LEU A 200 -7.23 -1.00 18.40
CA LEU A 200 -7.58 -2.25 19.07
C LEU A 200 -6.48 -3.31 18.91
N LEU A 201 -5.87 -3.39 17.72
CA LEU A 201 -4.75 -4.28 17.47
C LEU A 201 -3.53 -3.94 18.34
N ILE A 202 -3.23 -2.64 18.51
CA ILE A 202 -2.17 -2.17 19.42
C ILE A 202 -2.51 -2.51 20.87
N ASP A 203 -3.75 -2.29 21.32
CA ASP A 203 -4.20 -2.62 22.68
C ASP A 203 -4.02 -4.12 22.98
N TRP A 204 -4.48 -4.97 22.07
CA TRP A 204 -4.32 -6.42 22.16
C TRP A 204 -2.85 -6.82 22.24
N PHE A 205 -2.02 -6.23 21.37
CA PHE A 205 -0.60 -6.53 21.34
C PHE A 205 0.07 -6.15 22.66
N LEU A 206 -0.27 -4.98 23.20
CA LEU A 206 0.27 -4.46 24.46
C LEU A 206 -0.39 -5.03 25.73
N HIS A 207 -1.16 -6.11 25.60
CA HIS A 207 -1.81 -6.82 26.72
C HIS A 207 -2.82 -5.98 27.50
N ARG A 208 -3.45 -4.98 26.88
CA ARG A 208 -4.61 -4.32 27.49
C ARG A 208 -5.83 -5.25 27.40
N ASP A 209 -6.70 -5.18 28.39
CA ASP A 209 -7.90 -6.00 28.43
C ASP A 209 -8.97 -5.46 27.47
N LEU A 210 -9.16 -6.17 26.34
CA LEU A 210 -10.20 -5.84 25.36
C LEU A 210 -11.63 -6.10 25.86
N ARG A 211 -11.82 -6.68 27.05
CA ARG A 211 -13.15 -6.78 27.70
C ARG A 211 -13.48 -5.56 28.56
N SER A 212 -12.52 -4.68 28.79
CA SER A 212 -12.69 -3.50 29.63
C SER A 212 -13.55 -2.44 28.96
N GLU A 213 -14.57 -1.95 29.68
CA GLU A 213 -15.38 -0.80 29.27
C GLU A 213 -14.54 0.47 29.04
N GLN A 214 -13.46 0.66 29.83
CA GLN A 214 -12.56 1.79 29.65
C GLN A 214 -11.87 1.75 28.28
N VAL A 215 -11.39 0.57 27.88
CA VAL A 215 -10.75 0.38 26.57
C VAL A 215 -11.73 0.71 25.46
N TRP A 216 -12.99 0.23 25.52
CA TRP A 216 -13.99 0.54 24.50
C TRP A 216 -14.48 2.00 24.54
N GLY A 217 -14.59 2.60 25.72
CA GLY A 217 -14.94 4.01 25.90
C GLY A 217 -13.94 4.95 25.22
N GLU A 218 -12.66 4.60 25.18
CA GLU A 218 -11.65 5.34 24.39
C GLU A 218 -11.88 5.22 22.87
N LYS A 219 -12.45 4.10 22.37
CA LYS A 219 -12.52 3.76 20.93
C LYS A 219 -13.84 4.16 20.30
N ILE A 220 -14.90 4.26 21.09
CA ILE A 220 -16.23 4.60 20.59
C ILE A 220 -16.21 5.90 19.79
N LEU A 221 -15.45 6.90 20.25
CA LEU A 221 -15.27 8.16 19.53
C LEU A 221 -14.63 7.96 18.15
N PHE A 222 -13.60 7.13 18.05
CA PHE A 222 -12.93 6.84 16.77
C PHE A 222 -13.84 6.05 15.83
N PHE A 223 -14.64 5.12 16.33
CA PHE A 223 -15.64 4.41 15.52
C PHE A 223 -16.75 5.34 15.02
N VAL A 224 -17.29 6.21 15.89
CA VAL A 224 -18.29 7.20 15.51
C VAL A 224 -17.74 8.13 14.43
N LEU A 225 -16.52 8.65 14.62
CA LEU A 225 -15.84 9.48 13.63
C LEU A 225 -15.60 8.71 12.31
N SER A 226 -15.14 7.44 12.36
CA SER A 226 -15.00 6.59 11.16
C SER A 226 -16.32 6.43 10.40
N ILE A 227 -17.45 6.27 11.11
CA ILE A 227 -18.78 6.16 10.49
C ILE A 227 -19.18 7.48 9.83
N CYS A 228 -19.06 8.61 10.54
CA CYS A 228 -19.36 9.94 9.98
C CYS A 228 -18.53 10.21 8.72
N MET A 229 -17.24 9.88 8.77
CA MET A 229 -16.29 9.98 7.68
C MET A 229 -16.63 9.07 6.49
N GLY A 230 -17.07 7.83 6.76
CA GLY A 230 -17.60 6.93 5.74
C GLY A 230 -18.83 7.49 5.05
N ILE A 231 -19.75 8.12 5.79
CA ILE A 231 -20.94 8.78 5.23
C ILE A 231 -20.53 9.95 4.33
N VAL A 232 -19.60 10.81 4.75
CA VAL A 232 -19.06 11.90 3.90
C VAL A 232 -18.47 11.36 2.61
N THR A 233 -17.75 10.24 2.69
CA THR A 233 -17.17 9.57 1.52
C THR A 233 -18.26 9.07 0.55
N MET A 234 -19.32 8.46 1.08
CA MET A 234 -20.46 8.01 0.26
C MET A 234 -21.20 9.18 -0.39
N MET A 235 -21.34 10.30 0.32
CA MET A 235 -21.91 11.53 -0.24
C MET A 235 -21.05 12.10 -1.36
N ALA A 236 -19.72 12.06 -1.22
CA ALA A 236 -18.79 12.52 -2.23
C ALA A 236 -18.87 11.67 -3.51
N GLN A 237 -18.93 10.34 -3.39
CA GLN A 237 -19.00 9.41 -4.54
C GLN A 237 -20.36 9.42 -5.27
N GLY A 238 -21.44 9.85 -4.60
CA GLY A 238 -22.81 9.73 -5.11
C GLY A 238 -23.36 8.30 -5.09
N LEU A 239 -24.64 8.10 -5.46
CA LEU A 239 -25.27 6.77 -5.60
C LEU A 239 -24.66 5.91 -6.73
N SER A 240 -23.73 6.47 -7.49
CA SER A 240 -23.13 5.92 -8.71
C SER A 240 -21.73 5.37 -8.50
N SER A 241 -21.43 4.80 -7.33
CA SER A 241 -20.23 3.99 -7.16
C SER A 241 -20.42 2.69 -7.95
N GLY A 242 -19.83 2.67 -9.14
CA GLY A 242 -19.90 1.58 -10.13
C GLY A 242 -19.99 0.23 -9.44
N THR A 243 -21.16 -0.39 -9.55
CA THR A 243 -21.34 -1.79 -9.20
C THR A 243 -20.31 -2.54 -10.03
N SER A 244 -19.25 -3.03 -9.39
CA SER A 244 -18.43 -4.06 -9.98
C SER A 244 -19.41 -5.16 -10.37
N ASP A 245 -19.62 -5.35 -11.67
CA ASP A 245 -20.59 -6.31 -12.23
C ASP A 245 -20.29 -7.76 -11.80
N TYR A 246 -19.14 -7.98 -11.16
CA TYR A 246 -18.72 -9.23 -10.59
C TYR A 246 -19.67 -9.67 -9.45
N PRO A 247 -20.27 -10.87 -9.56
CA PRO A 247 -20.97 -11.51 -8.48
C PRO A 247 -20.12 -11.62 -7.21
N PHE A 248 -20.76 -11.55 -6.04
CA PHE A 248 -20.07 -11.60 -4.74
C PHE A 248 -19.09 -12.77 -4.60
N TRP A 249 -19.44 -13.95 -5.13
CA TRP A 249 -18.57 -15.13 -5.06
C TRP A 249 -17.30 -14.98 -5.91
N GLN A 250 -17.38 -14.34 -7.10
CA GLN A 250 -16.20 -14.01 -7.91
C GLN A 250 -15.33 -13.01 -7.18
N ARG A 251 -15.93 -11.99 -6.55
CA ARG A 251 -15.20 -11.01 -5.74
C ARG A 251 -14.47 -11.64 -4.56
N LEU A 252 -15.08 -12.61 -3.88
CA LEU A 252 -14.44 -13.35 -2.80
C LEU A 252 -13.21 -14.12 -3.31
N LEU A 253 -13.35 -14.79 -4.45
CA LEU A 253 -12.27 -15.55 -5.09
C LEU A 253 -11.11 -14.64 -5.53
N LEU A 254 -11.43 -13.53 -6.19
CA LEU A 254 -10.46 -12.51 -6.59
C LEU A 254 -9.79 -11.85 -5.37
N SER A 255 -10.51 -11.71 -4.26
CA SER A 255 -9.93 -11.19 -3.01
C SER A 255 -8.91 -12.17 -2.41
N CYS A 256 -9.17 -13.48 -2.46
CA CYS A 256 -8.17 -14.49 -2.08
C CYS A 256 -6.93 -14.39 -2.98
N TYR A 257 -7.11 -14.28 -4.29
CA TYR A 257 -6.01 -14.07 -5.24
C TYR A 257 -5.21 -12.82 -4.91
N ALA A 258 -5.87 -11.68 -4.70
CA ALA A 258 -5.25 -10.40 -4.39
C ALA A 258 -4.33 -10.49 -3.16
N ILE A 259 -4.76 -11.15 -2.08
CA ILE A 259 -3.93 -11.32 -0.87
C ILE A 259 -2.57 -11.96 -1.21
N PHE A 260 -2.58 -13.06 -1.99
CA PHE A 260 -1.35 -13.76 -2.35
C PHE A 260 -0.52 -13.03 -3.38
N GLU A 261 -1.17 -12.32 -4.30
CA GLU A 261 -0.50 -11.47 -5.27
C GLU A 261 0.25 -10.34 -4.55
N TYR A 262 -0.38 -9.72 -3.56
CA TYR A 262 0.25 -8.71 -2.71
C TYR A 262 1.40 -9.27 -1.86
N ILE A 263 1.23 -10.44 -1.23
CA ILE A 263 2.32 -11.10 -0.50
C ILE A 263 3.51 -11.38 -1.43
N THR A 264 3.24 -11.90 -2.63
CA THR A 264 4.28 -12.20 -3.62
C THR A 264 5.04 -10.92 -4.02
N LYS A 265 4.32 -9.85 -4.37
CA LYS A 265 4.94 -8.57 -4.75
C LYS A 265 5.72 -7.89 -3.62
N THR A 266 5.30 -8.07 -2.36
CA THR A 266 6.07 -7.56 -1.20
C THR A 266 7.34 -8.38 -0.93
N LEU A 267 7.35 -9.68 -1.19
CA LEU A 267 8.54 -10.52 -0.94
C LEU A 267 9.52 -10.52 -2.12
N LEU A 268 8.98 -10.57 -3.33
CA LEU A 268 9.71 -10.63 -4.59
C LEU A 268 9.02 -9.68 -5.58
N PRO A 269 9.34 -8.37 -5.54
CA PRO A 269 8.78 -7.42 -6.49
C PRO A 269 9.38 -7.71 -7.87
N ILE A 270 8.60 -8.35 -8.74
CA ILE A 270 8.97 -8.62 -10.14
C ILE A 270 7.81 -8.16 -11.00
N HIS A 271 8.10 -7.49 -12.12
CA HIS A 271 7.09 -6.99 -13.07
C HIS A 271 6.02 -6.12 -12.39
N LEU A 272 6.49 -5.12 -11.61
CA LEU A 272 5.60 -4.07 -11.11
C LEU A 272 5.05 -3.26 -12.29
N ASN A 273 3.74 -3.02 -12.27
CA ASN A 273 2.99 -2.45 -13.37
C ASN A 273 2.18 -1.26 -12.90
N PHE A 274 2.01 -0.31 -13.81
CA PHE A 274 1.18 0.89 -13.63
C PHE A 274 -0.30 0.57 -13.51
N PHE A 275 -0.72 -0.55 -14.10
CA PHE A 275 -2.10 -1.00 -14.15
C PHE A 275 -2.17 -2.52 -14.08
N TYR A 276 -3.10 -3.04 -13.27
CA TYR A 276 -3.34 -4.47 -13.14
C TYR A 276 -4.79 -4.78 -13.51
N PRO A 277 -5.05 -5.31 -14.72
CA PRO A 277 -6.40 -5.59 -15.19
C PRO A 277 -7.03 -6.74 -14.38
N TYR A 278 -8.36 -6.82 -14.44
CA TYR A 278 -9.06 -8.00 -13.97
C TYR A 278 -8.71 -9.20 -14.86
N PRO A 279 -8.51 -10.40 -14.28
CA PRO A 279 -8.06 -11.56 -15.03
C PRO A 279 -9.16 -12.27 -15.83
N MET A 280 -10.39 -11.75 -15.78
CA MET A 280 -11.60 -12.26 -16.46
C MET A 280 -12.66 -11.17 -16.44
N ARG A 281 -13.66 -11.17 -17.33
CA ARG A 281 -14.79 -10.23 -17.26
C ARG A 281 -15.79 -10.66 -16.19
N ALA A 282 -16.66 -9.74 -15.80
CA ALA A 282 -17.71 -10.01 -14.84
C ALA A 282 -18.69 -11.06 -15.37
N GLY A 283 -18.95 -12.11 -14.58
CA GLY A 283 -19.89 -13.17 -14.94
C GLY A 283 -19.29 -14.32 -15.77
N ASP A 284 -18.09 -14.16 -16.32
CA ASP A 284 -17.39 -15.22 -17.04
C ASP A 284 -17.03 -16.39 -16.12
N SER A 285 -16.80 -17.57 -16.73
CA SER A 285 -16.28 -18.72 -15.99
C SER A 285 -14.89 -18.44 -15.46
N VAL A 286 -14.68 -18.68 -14.16
CA VAL A 286 -13.39 -18.45 -13.52
C VAL A 286 -12.37 -19.51 -13.98
N PRO A 287 -11.19 -19.12 -14.49
CA PRO A 287 -10.11 -20.04 -14.78
C PRO A 287 -9.72 -20.91 -13.58
N LEU A 288 -9.46 -22.20 -13.82
CA LEU A 288 -9.16 -23.21 -12.79
C LEU A 288 -8.07 -22.79 -11.80
N ARG A 289 -7.06 -22.04 -12.25
CA ARG A 289 -5.95 -21.55 -11.41
C ARG A 289 -6.41 -20.72 -10.21
N PHE A 290 -7.52 -19.99 -10.32
CA PHE A 290 -7.97 -19.10 -9.25
C PHE A 290 -8.63 -19.85 -8.09
N TRP A 291 -9.22 -21.02 -8.37
CA TRP A 291 -9.81 -21.88 -7.34
C TRP A 291 -8.79 -22.41 -6.34
N PHE A 292 -7.49 -22.34 -6.64
CA PHE A 292 -6.42 -22.70 -5.71
C PHE A 292 -6.29 -21.73 -4.52
N PHE A 293 -6.53 -20.43 -4.73
CA PHE A 293 -6.25 -19.40 -3.70
C PHE A 293 -7.10 -19.50 -2.43
N PRO A 294 -8.39 -19.85 -2.46
CA PRO A 294 -9.16 -20.11 -1.25
C PRO A 294 -8.58 -21.25 -0.41
N PHE A 295 -8.16 -22.36 -1.05
CA PHE A 295 -7.52 -23.48 -0.32
C PHE A 295 -6.19 -23.04 0.29
N LEU A 296 -5.41 -22.25 -0.43
CA LEU A 296 -4.16 -21.68 0.07
C LEU A 296 -4.42 -20.73 1.26
N LEU A 297 -5.49 -19.93 1.22
CA LEU A 297 -5.88 -19.05 2.33
C LEU A 297 -6.31 -19.85 3.57
N VAL A 298 -7.04 -20.95 3.39
CA VAL A 298 -7.38 -21.87 4.49
C VAL A 298 -6.11 -22.49 5.08
N ALA A 299 -5.19 -22.97 4.24
CA ALA A 299 -3.91 -23.52 4.68
C ALA A 299 -3.07 -22.49 5.46
N ALA A 300 -2.97 -21.26 4.94
CA ALA A 300 -2.30 -20.15 5.61
C ALA A 300 -2.97 -19.83 6.96
N SER A 301 -4.31 -19.81 7.01
CA SER A 301 -5.07 -19.58 8.24
C SER A 301 -4.81 -20.67 9.29
N CYS A 302 -4.74 -21.94 8.87
CA CYS A 302 -4.35 -23.06 9.74
C CYS A 302 -2.94 -22.88 10.31
N LEU A 303 -1.97 -22.47 9.49
CA LEU A 303 -0.62 -22.17 9.95
C LEU A 303 -0.62 -21.04 10.99
N VAL A 304 -1.39 -19.98 10.77
CA VAL A 304 -1.51 -18.89 11.76
C VAL A 304 -2.09 -19.40 13.07
N VAL A 305 -3.10 -20.28 13.03
CA VAL A 305 -3.66 -20.91 14.24
C VAL A 305 -2.63 -21.78 14.95
N ILE A 306 -1.80 -22.53 14.22
CA ILE A 306 -0.73 -23.35 14.80
C ILE A 306 0.33 -22.46 15.47
N TYR A 307 0.75 -21.38 14.79
CA TYR A 307 1.78 -20.46 15.27
C TYR A 307 1.24 -19.30 16.13
N ARG A 308 -0.04 -19.32 16.52
CA ARG A 308 -0.71 -18.25 17.27
C ARG A 308 -0.07 -17.87 18.60
N LYS A 309 0.80 -18.74 19.13
CA LYS A 309 1.60 -18.45 20.34
C LYS A 309 2.55 -17.27 20.13
N ASN A 310 3.00 -17.02 18.90
CA ASN A 310 3.84 -15.88 18.59
C ASN A 310 3.00 -14.63 18.31
N ARG A 311 2.73 -13.84 19.36
CA ARG A 311 1.94 -12.61 19.26
C ARG A 311 2.50 -11.59 18.28
N LEU A 312 3.81 -11.54 18.05
CA LEU A 312 4.42 -10.63 17.07
C LEU A 312 4.00 -10.99 15.65
N VAL A 313 4.07 -12.28 15.31
CA VAL A 313 3.69 -12.75 13.97
C VAL A 313 2.20 -12.50 13.74
N VAL A 314 1.34 -12.84 14.72
CA VAL A 314 -0.10 -12.59 14.62
C VAL A 314 -0.41 -11.09 14.53
N PHE A 315 0.24 -10.25 15.34
CA PHE A 315 0.10 -8.80 15.26
C PHE A 315 0.45 -8.27 13.87
N ALA A 316 1.58 -8.69 13.34
CA ALA A 316 2.09 -8.23 12.05
C ALA A 316 1.20 -8.71 10.88
N LEU A 317 0.67 -9.94 10.95
CA LEU A 317 -0.30 -10.44 9.98
C LEU A 317 -1.64 -9.69 10.04
N LEU A 318 -2.16 -9.43 11.24
CA LEU A 318 -3.38 -8.64 11.41
C LEU A 318 -3.17 -7.19 10.96
N LEU A 319 -1.99 -6.61 11.19
CA LEU A 319 -1.64 -5.29 10.69
C LEU A 319 -1.70 -5.26 9.15
N PHE A 320 -1.16 -6.29 8.48
CA PHE A 320 -1.28 -6.43 7.03
C PHE A 320 -2.75 -6.56 6.59
N LEU A 321 -3.51 -7.49 7.17
CA LEU A 321 -4.89 -7.77 6.75
C LEU A 321 -5.85 -6.60 7.03
N ILE A 322 -5.76 -5.95 8.19
CA ILE A 322 -6.61 -4.81 8.55
C ILE A 322 -6.37 -3.64 7.58
N ASN A 323 -5.11 -3.35 7.27
CA ASN A 323 -4.78 -2.24 6.37
C ASN A 323 -4.99 -2.59 4.88
N LEU A 324 -5.05 -3.88 4.53
CA LEU A 324 -5.38 -4.32 3.18
C LEU A 324 -6.90 -4.44 2.94
N PHE A 325 -7.70 -4.59 4.00
CA PHE A 325 -9.11 -5.00 3.92
C PHE A 325 -9.95 -4.17 2.93
N LEU A 326 -9.81 -2.84 2.93
CA LEU A 326 -10.55 -1.94 2.04
C LEU A 326 -10.11 -2.01 0.56
N PHE A 327 -9.04 -2.73 0.27
CA PHE A 327 -8.53 -2.93 -1.08
C PHE A 327 -8.72 -4.36 -1.59
N LEU A 328 -9.22 -5.26 -0.73
CA LEU A 328 -9.77 -6.52 -1.18
C LEU A 328 -11.14 -6.21 -1.79
N ASN A 329 -11.32 -6.45 -3.09
CA ASN A 329 -12.53 -6.13 -3.88
C ASN A 329 -13.83 -6.80 -3.39
N ILE A 330 -13.92 -7.19 -2.12
CA ILE A 330 -15.11 -7.66 -1.41
C ILE A 330 -16.22 -6.60 -1.47
N ILE A 331 -15.85 -5.35 -1.20
CA ILE A 331 -16.73 -4.18 -1.33
C ILE A 331 -16.45 -3.54 -2.70
N PRO A 332 -17.45 -3.42 -3.59
CA PRO A 332 -17.27 -2.79 -4.89
C PRO A 332 -17.02 -1.29 -4.70
N LEU A 333 -15.88 -0.81 -5.18
CA LEU A 333 -15.49 0.61 -5.07
C LEU A 333 -15.32 1.26 -6.45
N GLY A 334 -15.92 0.70 -7.51
CA GLY A 334 -15.86 1.24 -8.88
C GLY A 334 -14.43 1.45 -9.38
N ARG A 335 -13.58 0.41 -9.29
CA ARG A 335 -12.16 0.49 -9.68
C ARG A 335 -11.90 -0.31 -10.94
N ASP A 336 -11.20 0.30 -11.88
CA ASP A 336 -10.82 -0.32 -13.15
C ASP A 336 -9.68 -1.34 -13.01
N ALA A 337 -8.83 -1.15 -11.99
CA ALA A 337 -7.75 -2.08 -11.66
C ALA A 337 -8.14 -3.01 -10.52
N MET A 338 -7.82 -4.31 -10.68
CA MET A 338 -8.06 -5.31 -9.65
C MET A 338 -7.14 -5.11 -8.43
N ILE A 339 -5.88 -4.79 -8.68
CA ILE A 339 -4.87 -4.50 -7.66
C ILE A 339 -4.08 -3.24 -8.04
N ALA A 340 -3.42 -2.64 -7.07
CA ALA A 340 -2.46 -1.56 -7.33
C ALA A 340 -1.38 -1.56 -6.25
N ASP A 341 -0.16 -1.20 -6.63
CA ASP A 341 0.99 -1.20 -5.73
C ASP A 341 0.77 -0.21 -4.58
N ARG A 342 0.16 0.95 -4.89
CA ARG A 342 -0.20 1.98 -3.91
C ARG A 342 -1.16 1.52 -2.79
N TYR A 343 -1.89 0.43 -2.97
CA TYR A 343 -2.76 -0.13 -1.92
C TYR A 343 -1.97 -0.86 -0.84
N LEU A 344 -0.75 -1.31 -1.15
CA LEU A 344 0.09 -2.01 -0.19
C LEU A 344 0.78 -1.10 0.80
N TYR A 345 0.99 0.17 0.47
CA TYR A 345 1.87 1.12 1.18
C TYR A 345 1.88 0.97 2.71
N LEU A 346 0.74 1.07 3.41
CA LEU A 346 0.72 0.89 4.87
C LEU A 346 0.70 -0.60 5.29
N SER A 347 0.00 -1.45 4.54
CA SER A 347 -0.21 -2.85 4.89
C SER A 347 1.08 -3.69 4.86
N GLU A 348 2.01 -3.39 3.96
CA GLU A 348 3.27 -4.12 3.82
C GLU A 348 4.18 -4.02 5.05
N VAL A 349 3.98 -3.00 5.91
CA VAL A 349 4.70 -2.87 7.19
C VAL A 349 4.53 -4.12 8.06
N GLY A 350 3.35 -4.75 8.01
CA GLY A 350 3.10 -6.03 8.67
C GLY A 350 3.98 -7.16 8.12
N LEU A 351 4.06 -7.28 6.80
CA LEU A 351 4.89 -8.31 6.15
C LEU A 351 6.38 -8.06 6.39
N PHE A 352 6.85 -6.83 6.30
CA PHE A 352 8.24 -6.48 6.61
C PHE A 352 8.62 -6.70 8.06
N LEU A 353 7.68 -6.52 8.99
CA LEU A 353 7.90 -6.84 10.40
C LEU A 353 8.09 -8.35 10.62
N ILE A 354 7.30 -9.18 9.93
CA ILE A 354 7.48 -10.65 9.93
C ILE A 354 8.83 -11.01 9.32
N LEU A 355 9.15 -10.49 8.13
CA LEU A 355 10.40 -10.77 7.44
C LEU A 355 11.61 -10.38 8.30
N SER A 356 11.60 -9.17 8.87
CA SER A 356 12.65 -8.68 9.75
C SER A 356 12.81 -9.53 11.02
N TYR A 357 11.71 -9.96 11.61
CA TYR A 357 11.72 -10.86 12.75
C TYR A 357 12.32 -12.23 12.41
N LEU A 358 11.90 -12.83 11.29
CA LEU A 358 12.41 -14.12 10.81
C LEU A 358 13.89 -14.04 10.44
N LEU A 359 14.34 -12.96 9.78
CA LEU A 359 15.75 -12.73 9.48
C LEU A 359 16.59 -12.59 10.74
N ASN A 360 16.07 -11.93 11.79
CA ASN A 360 16.77 -11.85 13.07
C ASN A 360 16.89 -13.24 13.75
N LEU A 361 15.83 -14.05 13.73
CA LEU A 361 15.90 -15.43 14.24
C LEU A 361 16.88 -16.29 13.44
N LEU A 362 16.86 -16.17 12.11
CA LEU A 362 17.77 -16.88 11.23
C LEU A 362 19.23 -16.50 11.53
N TYR A 363 19.52 -15.21 11.63
CA TYR A 363 20.85 -14.71 12.01
C TYR A 363 21.31 -15.30 13.34
N LEU A 364 20.45 -15.28 14.37
CA LEU A 364 20.79 -15.82 15.69
C LEU A 364 21.09 -17.32 15.67
N SER A 365 20.41 -18.08 14.81
CA SER A 365 20.66 -19.51 14.63
C SER A 365 21.92 -19.80 13.80
N TRP A 366 22.29 -18.90 12.89
CA TRP A 366 23.40 -19.09 11.95
C TRP A 366 24.71 -18.46 12.42
N LYS A 367 24.69 -17.54 13.39
CA LYS A 367 25.87 -16.78 13.85
C LYS A 367 27.02 -17.67 14.35
N SER A 368 26.73 -18.89 14.79
CA SER A 368 27.73 -19.85 15.27
C SER A 368 28.56 -20.49 14.14
N SER A 369 27.97 -20.64 12.94
CA SER A 369 28.67 -21.19 11.76
C SER A 369 29.25 -20.07 10.92
N LYS A 370 30.57 -20.06 10.71
CA LYS A 370 31.23 -19.05 9.87
C LYS A 370 30.62 -19.00 8.47
N VAL A 371 30.44 -20.15 7.82
CA VAL A 371 29.88 -20.25 6.46
C VAL A 371 28.46 -19.68 6.39
N LYS A 372 27.56 -20.13 7.26
CA LYS A 372 26.16 -19.65 7.28
C LYS A 372 26.08 -18.15 7.59
N ARG A 373 26.94 -17.66 8.50
CA ARG A 373 27.03 -16.23 8.80
C ARG A 373 27.50 -15.41 7.59
N TYR A 374 28.54 -15.86 6.88
CA TYR A 374 28.98 -15.17 5.64
C TYR A 374 27.87 -15.18 4.58
N LEU A 375 27.21 -16.32 4.38
CA LEU A 375 26.08 -16.42 3.45
C LEU A 375 24.98 -15.40 3.79
N PHE A 376 24.57 -15.33 5.06
CA PHE A 376 23.57 -14.35 5.51
C PHE A 376 24.04 -12.91 5.29
N CYS A 377 25.28 -12.60 5.66
CA CYS A 377 25.86 -11.27 5.48
C CYS A 377 26.08 -10.88 4.01
N SER A 378 26.03 -11.82 3.07
CA SER A 378 26.07 -11.54 1.63
C SER A 378 24.67 -11.43 1.03
N LEU A 379 23.77 -12.39 1.32
CA LEU A 379 22.44 -12.44 0.72
C LEU A 379 21.55 -11.27 1.11
N VAL A 380 21.58 -10.84 2.37
CA VAL A 380 20.73 -9.74 2.84
C VAL A 380 21.10 -8.42 2.15
N PRO A 381 22.38 -7.99 2.11
CA PRO A 381 22.76 -6.81 1.35
C PRO A 381 22.47 -6.91 -0.15
N ILE A 382 22.68 -8.08 -0.78
CA ILE A 382 22.34 -8.28 -2.20
C ILE A 382 20.85 -8.04 -2.43
N TYR A 383 19.99 -8.58 -1.57
CA TYR A 383 18.54 -8.35 -1.67
C TYR A 383 18.17 -6.88 -1.46
N LEU A 384 18.77 -6.20 -0.48
CA LEU A 384 18.52 -4.76 -0.26
C LEU A 384 19.02 -3.90 -1.45
N LEU A 385 20.16 -4.26 -2.05
CA LEU A 385 20.68 -3.60 -3.25
C LEU A 385 19.77 -3.85 -4.46
N TYR A 386 19.23 -5.05 -4.60
CA TYR A 386 18.23 -5.37 -5.62
C TYR A 386 16.97 -4.50 -5.45
N LEU A 387 16.41 -4.43 -4.23
CA LEU A 387 15.25 -3.59 -3.95
C LEU A 387 15.54 -2.12 -4.26
N GLY A 388 16.65 -1.57 -3.74
CA GLY A 388 17.01 -0.16 -3.97
C GLY A 388 17.31 0.15 -5.43
N GLY A 389 17.99 -0.75 -6.14
CA GLY A 389 18.26 -0.62 -7.58
C GLY A 389 16.99 -0.70 -8.41
N TYR A 390 16.07 -1.60 -8.06
CA TYR A 390 14.78 -1.68 -8.73
C TYR A 390 13.92 -0.45 -8.44
N THR A 391 13.91 0.07 -7.21
CA THR A 391 13.23 1.33 -6.86
C THR A 391 13.74 2.49 -7.68
N TYR A 392 15.07 2.63 -7.80
CA TYR A 392 15.69 3.68 -8.63
C TYR A 392 15.28 3.56 -10.09
N TYR A 393 15.36 2.35 -10.66
CA TYR A 393 14.96 2.09 -12.04
C TYR A 393 13.46 2.33 -12.25
N TYR A 394 12.62 1.80 -11.37
CA TYR A 394 11.18 1.90 -11.52
C TYR A 394 10.71 3.34 -11.38
N THR A 395 11.31 4.12 -10.47
CA THR A 395 11.04 5.55 -10.31
C THR A 395 11.31 6.35 -11.60
N SER A 396 12.34 6.00 -12.37
CA SER A 396 12.65 6.70 -13.61
C SER A 396 11.65 6.41 -14.74
N LEU A 397 10.83 5.35 -14.62
CA LEU A 397 9.72 5.08 -15.54
C LEU A 397 8.49 5.98 -15.29
N TRP A 398 8.42 6.65 -14.14
CA TRP A 398 7.37 7.62 -13.78
C TRP A 398 7.70 9.06 -14.24
N LYS A 399 8.63 9.21 -15.19
CA LYS A 399 9.17 10.53 -15.57
C LYS A 399 8.15 11.45 -16.22
N GLU A 400 7.46 11.01 -17.27
CA GLU A 400 6.48 11.80 -18.03
C GLU A 400 5.37 10.87 -18.54
N SER A 401 4.16 11.40 -18.76
CA SER A 401 3.00 10.60 -19.18
C SER A 401 3.21 9.78 -20.44
N ASP A 402 3.96 10.29 -21.42
CA ASP A 402 4.21 9.56 -22.66
C ASP A 402 5.11 8.36 -22.45
N ILE A 403 6.10 8.44 -21.55
CA ILE A 403 6.98 7.32 -21.21
C ILE A 403 6.18 6.25 -20.48
N THR A 404 5.33 6.65 -19.53
CA THR A 404 4.45 5.74 -18.80
C THR A 404 3.46 5.05 -19.74
N LYS A 405 2.83 5.81 -20.65
CA LYS A 405 1.93 5.26 -21.67
C LYS A 405 2.64 4.34 -22.67
N GLN A 406 3.83 4.70 -23.15
CA GLN A 406 4.61 3.85 -24.04
C GLN A 406 5.04 2.55 -23.37
N TYR A 407 5.43 2.61 -22.10
CA TYR A 407 5.75 1.41 -21.33
C TYR A 407 4.53 0.49 -21.16
N MET A 408 3.35 1.06 -20.83
CA MET A 408 2.09 0.30 -20.77
C MET A 408 1.74 -0.33 -22.13
N LYS A 409 1.85 0.43 -23.23
CA LYS A 409 1.62 -0.09 -24.59
C LYS A 409 2.60 -1.21 -24.95
N GLY A 410 3.85 -1.13 -24.51
CA GLY A 410 4.85 -2.17 -24.69
C GLY A 410 4.46 -3.49 -24.00
N ILE A 411 4.02 -3.41 -22.74
CA ILE A 411 3.54 -4.59 -21.99
C ILE A 411 2.30 -5.17 -22.66
N ILE A 412 1.31 -4.34 -23.01
CA ILE A 412 0.08 -4.79 -23.68
C ILE A 412 0.44 -5.50 -25.00
N LYS A 413 1.33 -4.92 -25.80
CA LYS A 413 1.77 -5.54 -27.06
C LYS A 413 2.45 -6.89 -26.84
N GLU A 414 3.32 -7.01 -25.84
CA GLU A 414 3.99 -8.27 -25.51
C GLU A 414 2.99 -9.35 -25.05
N GLU A 415 2.03 -8.98 -24.20
CA GLU A 415 0.95 -9.89 -23.77
C GLU A 415 0.05 -10.31 -24.95
N LEU A 416 -0.24 -9.39 -25.87
CA LEU A 416 -0.99 -9.68 -27.09
C LEU A 416 -0.23 -10.59 -28.05
N GLU A 417 1.09 -10.43 -28.18
CA GLU A 417 1.93 -11.32 -28.96
C GLU A 417 1.95 -12.73 -28.36
N LYS A 418 2.13 -12.85 -27.03
CA LYS A 418 2.05 -14.14 -26.32
C LYS A 418 0.68 -14.80 -26.49
N ALA A 419 -0.40 -14.03 -26.40
CA ALA A 419 -1.76 -14.51 -26.62
C ALA A 419 -1.95 -15.03 -28.06
N ARG A 420 -1.48 -14.28 -29.06
CA ARG A 420 -1.54 -14.69 -30.48
C ARG A 420 -0.73 -15.95 -30.74
N GLU A 421 0.47 -16.07 -30.18
CA GLU A 421 1.29 -17.29 -30.29
C GLU A 421 0.61 -18.50 -29.65
N LYS A 422 -0.03 -18.31 -28.49
CA LYS A 422 -0.81 -19.37 -27.83
C LYS A 422 -2.00 -19.79 -28.70
N ALA A 423 -2.77 -18.84 -29.24
CA ALA A 423 -3.88 -19.12 -30.13
C ALA A 423 -3.43 -19.84 -31.42
N ALA A 424 -2.30 -19.43 -32.01
CA ALA A 424 -1.73 -20.08 -33.19
C ALA A 424 -1.28 -21.52 -32.90
N LYS A 425 -0.67 -21.78 -31.74
CA LYS A 425 -0.31 -23.14 -31.30
C LYS A 425 -1.54 -24.03 -31.11
N VAL A 426 -2.60 -23.49 -30.51
CA VAL A 426 -3.85 -24.23 -30.33
C VAL A 426 -4.47 -24.56 -31.69
N LYS A 427 -4.54 -23.59 -32.60
CA LYS A 427 -5.05 -23.81 -33.96
C LYS A 427 -4.22 -24.84 -34.74
N ALA A 428 -2.89 -24.84 -34.58
CA ALA A 428 -2.02 -25.85 -35.19
C ALA A 428 -2.27 -27.27 -34.63
N LEU A 429 -2.58 -27.40 -33.34
CA LEU A 429 -2.96 -28.67 -32.72
C LEU A 429 -4.35 -29.16 -33.16
N GLU A 430 -5.29 -28.24 -33.40
CA GLU A 430 -6.59 -28.54 -34.00
C GLU A 430 -6.43 -29.04 -35.45
N GLU A 431 -5.61 -28.36 -36.26
CA GLU A 431 -5.31 -28.76 -37.65
C GLU A 431 -4.57 -30.11 -37.70
N ALA A 432 -3.78 -30.45 -36.69
CA ALA A 432 -3.13 -31.76 -36.52
C ALA A 432 -4.09 -32.86 -36.02
N GLY A 433 -5.34 -32.54 -35.66
CA GLY A 433 -6.33 -33.49 -35.17
C GLY A 433 -6.10 -33.95 -33.72
N GLU A 434 -5.28 -33.23 -32.95
CA GLU A 434 -4.86 -33.61 -31.61
C GLU A 434 -5.77 -33.04 -30.49
N VAL A 435 -6.69 -32.12 -30.82
CA VAL A 435 -7.62 -31.48 -29.86
C VAL A 435 -9.04 -31.39 -30.45
N LYS A 436 -10.08 -31.69 -29.66
CA LYS A 436 -11.50 -31.60 -30.07
C LYS A 436 -12.08 -30.20 -29.80
N THR A 437 -12.92 -29.77 -30.73
CA THR A 437 -13.41 -28.41 -31.05
C THR A 437 -14.30 -27.70 -30.02
N GLU A 438 -14.65 -28.29 -28.88
CA GLU A 438 -15.71 -27.72 -28.01
C GLU A 438 -15.22 -26.82 -26.87
N ASP A 439 -13.92 -26.83 -26.51
CA ASP A 439 -13.39 -26.02 -25.39
C ASP A 439 -12.66 -24.71 -25.81
N VAL A 440 -12.43 -24.49 -27.12
CA VAL A 440 -11.44 -23.49 -27.61
C VAL A 440 -12.05 -22.20 -28.17
N ALA A 441 -13.27 -22.25 -28.71
CA ALA A 441 -13.86 -21.10 -29.41
C ALA A 441 -14.10 -19.88 -28.49
N VAL A 442 -14.31 -20.12 -27.19
CA VAL A 442 -14.60 -19.06 -26.21
C VAL A 442 -13.33 -18.28 -25.84
N ASP A 443 -12.17 -18.92 -25.72
CA ASP A 443 -10.94 -18.26 -25.25
C ASP A 443 -10.34 -17.33 -26.33
N ALA A 444 -10.43 -17.68 -27.61
CA ALA A 444 -9.83 -16.92 -28.71
C ALA A 444 -10.60 -15.64 -29.09
N GLU A 445 -11.93 -15.66 -29.07
CA GLU A 445 -12.76 -14.46 -29.28
C GLU A 445 -12.60 -13.45 -28.13
N THR A 446 -12.58 -13.95 -26.89
CA THR A 446 -12.42 -13.10 -25.69
C THR A 446 -11.09 -12.37 -25.68
N THR A 447 -9.99 -13.07 -26.05
CA THR A 447 -8.64 -12.48 -26.07
C THR A 447 -8.45 -11.44 -27.19
N MET A 448 -9.12 -11.61 -28.34
CA MET A 448 -9.05 -10.63 -29.45
C MET A 448 -9.85 -9.35 -29.19
N GLU A 449 -10.90 -9.43 -28.39
CA GLU A 449 -11.73 -8.28 -28.02
C GLU A 449 -11.13 -7.51 -26.83
N GLU A 450 -10.49 -8.19 -25.89
CA GLU A 450 -9.63 -7.58 -24.86
C GLU A 450 -8.47 -6.76 -25.48
N ALA A 451 -7.93 -7.20 -26.61
CA ALA A 451 -6.89 -6.50 -27.35
C ALA A 451 -7.36 -5.14 -27.91
N LYS A 452 -8.59 -5.09 -28.42
CA LYS A 452 -9.17 -3.87 -28.99
C LYS A 452 -9.57 -2.86 -27.91
N THR A 453 -10.08 -3.35 -26.79
CA THR A 453 -10.53 -2.50 -25.67
C THR A 453 -9.34 -1.87 -24.91
N ALA A 454 -8.14 -2.49 -24.98
CA ALA A 454 -6.91 -1.94 -24.40
C ALA A 454 -6.16 -0.97 -25.33
N GLU A 455 -6.59 -0.84 -26.59
CA GLU A 455 -5.98 0.04 -27.60
C GLU A 455 -6.67 1.41 -27.70
N GLU A 456 -7.93 1.49 -27.25
CA GLU A 456 -8.73 2.72 -27.05
C GLU A 456 -8.51 3.31 -25.64
#